data_AF-A0A4Z0A3H7-F1
#
_entry.id   AF-A0A4Z0A3H7-F1
#
_cell.length_a   1.000
_cell.length_b   1.000
_cell.length_c   1.000
_cell.angle_alpha   90.00
_cell.angle_beta   90.00
_cell.angle_gamma   90.00
#
_symmetry.space_group_name_H-M   'P 1'
#
loop_
_entity.id
_entity.type
_entity.pdbx_description
1 polymer ?
#
loop_
_entity_poly.entity_id
_entity_poly.type
_entity_poly.pdbx_seq_one_letter_code
_entity_poly.pdbx_strand_id
1 'polypeptide(L)'
;MIFTSIDRECTRRAFWLLRFLSLTSNLYYDWPMPQKQMDLTVRLPVDETSFEMSTHSTLSEYLHVPAPRTQWVSEIGHLLRVCTIYATLEGILRGSEAGTGPADRAAIEVAVQDTEQALSTWEASLADHVKFTDESLQLQLSMFETSSNAGAWCYFLMHIMHASCLLSLSDARSQIQVPPSSQPSGASTSKTHQAARERIMSIVTSLGSRAKNNLLLVAALVPLYKHGLGDHPQIAIWTKEFEDMWGTKLPMLFNTSRSPPQPQRRPSSFTVPAF
;
A
#
# COMPACT_ATOMS: atom_id res chain seq x y z
N MET A 1 26.22 16.65 -19.77
CA MET A 1 25.71 15.27 -19.95
C MET A 1 25.47 14.57 -18.63
N ILE A 2 26.46 14.45 -17.73
CA ILE A 2 26.29 13.77 -16.43
C ILE A 2 25.21 14.42 -15.55
N PHE A 3 25.27 15.73 -15.32
CA PHE A 3 24.26 16.44 -14.51
C PHE A 3 22.84 16.28 -15.05
N THR A 4 22.68 16.33 -16.37
CA THR A 4 21.37 16.13 -17.02
C THR A 4 20.81 14.72 -16.81
N SER A 5 21.66 13.68 -16.81
CA SER A 5 21.24 12.31 -16.51
C SER A 5 20.87 12.13 -15.03
N ILE A 6 21.62 12.78 -14.13
CA ILE A 6 21.32 12.80 -12.69
C ILE A 6 19.96 13.49 -12.46
N ASP A 7 19.74 14.68 -13.03
CA ASP A 7 18.51 15.44 -12.88
C ASP A 7 17.27 14.65 -13.36
N ARG A 8 17.41 13.93 -14.49
CA ARG A 8 16.36 13.05 -15.00
C ARG A 8 16.05 11.91 -14.04
N GLU A 9 17.06 11.27 -13.48
CA GLU A 9 16.89 10.18 -12.52
C GLU A 9 16.25 10.66 -11.21
N CYS A 10 16.73 11.79 -10.67
CA CYS A 10 16.15 12.42 -9.49
C CYS A 10 14.68 12.78 -9.71
N THR A 11 14.35 13.35 -10.87
CA THR A 11 12.97 13.70 -11.24
C THR A 11 12.09 12.45 -11.32
N ARG A 12 12.61 11.36 -11.91
CA ARG A 12 11.91 10.07 -12.02
C ARG A 12 11.63 9.44 -10.66
N ARG A 13 12.62 9.40 -9.77
CA ARG A 13 12.45 8.89 -8.40
C ARG A 13 11.46 9.74 -7.60
N ALA A 14 11.55 11.07 -7.72
CA ALA A 14 10.61 11.98 -7.08
C ALA A 14 9.17 11.76 -7.57
N PHE A 15 8.97 11.59 -8.89
CA PHE A 15 7.67 11.26 -9.47
C PHE A 15 7.07 9.99 -8.86
N TRP A 16 7.85 8.91 -8.77
CA TRP A 16 7.39 7.64 -8.23
C TRP A 16 7.16 7.67 -6.72
N LEU A 17 7.99 8.40 -5.97
CA LEU A 17 7.77 8.64 -4.56
C LEU A 17 6.46 9.41 -4.33
N LEU A 18 6.21 10.48 -5.09
CA LEU A 18 4.96 11.24 -5.01
C LEU A 18 3.75 10.36 -5.35
N ARG A 19 3.87 9.49 -6.36
CA ARG A 19 2.82 8.53 -6.70
C ARG A 19 2.57 7.55 -5.54
N PHE A 20 3.62 6.99 -4.96
CA PHE A 20 3.51 6.09 -3.81
C PHE A 20 2.88 6.77 -2.58
N LEU A 21 3.29 8.00 -2.27
CA LEU A 21 2.69 8.79 -1.19
C LEU A 21 1.21 9.10 -1.46
N SER A 22 0.86 9.39 -2.71
CA SER A 22 -0.54 9.60 -3.09
C SER A 22 -1.37 8.32 -2.88
N LEU A 23 -0.86 7.15 -3.31
CA LEU A 23 -1.54 5.86 -3.13
C LEU A 23 -1.74 5.54 -1.64
N THR A 24 -0.70 5.68 -0.83
CA THR A 24 -0.78 5.40 0.61
C THR A 24 -1.65 6.41 1.35
N SER A 25 -1.62 7.69 0.97
CA SER A 25 -2.52 8.70 1.53
C SER A 25 -3.98 8.41 1.20
N ASN A 26 -4.26 7.91 0.00
CA ASN A 26 -5.60 7.48 -0.37
C ASN A 26 -6.05 6.26 0.43
N LEU A 27 -5.16 5.29 0.65
CA LEU A 27 -5.45 4.07 1.41
C LEU A 27 -5.66 4.32 2.91
N TYR A 28 -4.88 5.22 3.52
CA TYR A 28 -4.89 5.42 4.98
C TYR A 28 -5.72 6.61 5.45
N TYR A 29 -5.89 7.64 4.61
CA TYR A 29 -6.53 8.91 4.99
C TYR A 29 -7.71 9.29 4.11
N ASP A 30 -8.13 8.41 3.19
CA ASP A 30 -9.13 8.71 2.15
C ASP A 30 -8.80 9.99 1.35
N TRP A 31 -7.52 10.34 1.26
CA TRP A 31 -7.12 11.55 0.55
C TRP A 31 -7.41 11.37 -0.95
N PRO A 32 -8.08 12.35 -1.59
CA PRO A 32 -8.44 12.22 -3.00
C PRO A 32 -7.17 12.15 -3.85
N MET A 33 -7.12 11.15 -4.73
CA MET A 33 -6.05 11.05 -5.72
C MET A 33 -6.13 12.25 -6.69
N PRO A 34 -4.99 12.77 -7.17
CA PRO A 34 -4.98 13.82 -8.18
C PRO A 34 -5.85 13.43 -9.38
N GLN A 35 -6.81 14.28 -9.74
CA GLN A 35 -7.73 14.03 -10.87
C GLN A 35 -7.04 14.09 -12.24
N LYS A 36 -5.88 14.76 -12.32
CA LYS A 36 -5.10 14.85 -13.56
C LYS A 36 -4.53 13.48 -13.90
N GLN A 37 -4.79 12.98 -15.11
CA GLN A 37 -4.15 11.77 -15.62
C GLN A 37 -2.63 11.93 -15.50
N MET A 38 -2.03 11.10 -14.65
CA MET A 38 -0.59 11.00 -14.53
C MET A 38 -0.08 10.15 -15.69
N ASP A 39 1.02 10.56 -16.30
CA ASP A 39 1.71 9.74 -17.28
C ASP A 39 2.42 8.58 -16.58
N LEU A 40 1.80 7.39 -16.61
CA LEU A 40 2.36 6.16 -16.04
C LEU A 40 3.24 5.40 -17.04
N THR A 41 3.63 6.04 -18.15
CA THR A 41 4.59 5.50 -19.13
C THR A 41 6.04 5.80 -18.78
N VAL A 42 6.27 6.55 -17.71
CA VAL A 42 7.61 6.78 -17.14
C VAL A 42 8.21 5.44 -16.68
N ARG A 43 9.52 5.26 -16.89
CA ARG A 43 10.24 4.06 -16.40
C ARG A 43 10.23 4.02 -14.87
N LEU A 44 10.06 2.84 -14.27
CA LEU A 44 10.18 2.61 -12.83
C LEU A 44 11.65 2.76 -12.37
N PRO A 45 11.89 3.16 -11.10
CA PRO A 45 13.24 3.14 -10.56
C PRO A 45 13.70 1.69 -10.46
N VAL A 46 14.94 1.38 -10.82
CA VAL A 46 15.43 -0.01 -10.78
C VAL A 46 15.88 -0.37 -9.37
N ASP A 47 17.02 0.18 -8.94
CA ASP A 47 17.59 0.04 -7.60
C ASP A 47 18.24 1.37 -7.17
N GLU A 48 18.64 1.49 -5.91
CA GLU A 48 19.14 2.73 -5.35
C GLU A 48 20.44 3.23 -5.96
N THR A 49 21.27 2.31 -6.46
CA THR A 49 22.63 2.54 -6.97
C THR A 49 22.71 2.62 -8.49
N SER A 50 21.67 2.16 -9.18
CA SER A 50 21.56 2.18 -10.63
C SER A 50 21.08 3.54 -11.12
N PHE A 51 22.01 4.31 -11.67
CA PHE A 51 21.72 5.45 -12.53
C PHE A 51 21.69 4.97 -13.98
N GLU A 52 21.09 5.74 -14.89
CA GLU A 52 21.15 5.46 -16.35
C GLU A 52 22.58 5.43 -16.93
N MET A 53 23.59 5.72 -16.11
CA MET A 53 25.01 5.65 -16.43
C MET A 53 25.73 4.41 -15.88
N SER A 54 25.05 3.50 -15.17
CA SER A 54 25.71 2.31 -14.61
C SER A 54 26.07 1.31 -15.71
N THR A 55 27.21 0.65 -15.56
CA THR A 55 27.76 -0.32 -16.53
C THR A 55 26.99 -1.64 -16.58
N HIS A 56 25.98 -1.81 -15.73
CA HIS A 56 25.09 -2.97 -15.74
C HIS A 56 23.77 -2.57 -16.41
N SER A 57 23.49 -3.15 -17.58
CA SER A 57 22.23 -2.95 -18.30
C SER A 57 21.07 -3.49 -17.49
N THR A 58 20.48 -2.67 -16.63
CA THR A 58 19.25 -2.98 -15.92
C THR A 58 18.07 -2.87 -16.88
N LEU A 59 17.20 -3.88 -16.90
CA LEU A 59 16.02 -3.90 -17.78
C LEU A 59 15.13 -2.70 -17.45
N SER A 60 14.52 -2.12 -18.49
CA SER A 60 13.57 -1.04 -18.31
C SER A 60 12.23 -1.60 -17.84
N GLU A 61 11.83 -1.20 -16.63
CA GLU A 61 10.55 -1.57 -16.05
C GLU A 61 9.53 -0.43 -16.19
N TYR A 62 8.26 -0.77 -16.41
CA TYR A 62 7.17 0.19 -16.43
C TYR A 62 5.97 -0.34 -15.65
N LEU A 63 5.15 0.56 -15.11
CA LEU A 63 3.99 0.17 -14.32
C LEU A 63 2.86 -0.43 -15.18
N HIS A 64 2.71 0.05 -16.41
CA HIS A 64 1.66 -0.36 -17.34
C HIS A 64 1.94 -1.66 -18.10
N VAL A 65 3.14 -2.24 -17.93
CA VAL A 65 3.52 -3.53 -18.51
C VAL A 65 3.76 -4.57 -17.42
N PRO A 66 3.61 -5.87 -17.71
CA PRO A 66 3.94 -6.93 -16.76
C PRO A 66 5.37 -6.78 -16.22
N ALA A 67 5.55 -7.07 -14.92
CA ALA A 67 6.87 -7.04 -14.30
C ALA A 67 7.81 -8.04 -14.99
N PRO A 68 9.09 -7.69 -15.23
CA PRO A 68 10.06 -8.64 -15.78
C PRO A 68 10.24 -9.83 -14.85
N ARG A 69 10.28 -11.03 -15.42
CA ARG A 69 10.54 -12.27 -14.67
C ARG A 69 12.03 -12.59 -14.68
N THR A 70 12.81 -11.75 -14.01
CA THR A 70 14.28 -11.90 -13.93
C THR A 70 14.74 -11.89 -12.49
N GLN A 71 16.01 -12.21 -12.25
CA GLN A 71 16.60 -12.09 -10.91
C GLN A 71 16.89 -10.64 -10.49
N TRP A 72 16.70 -9.67 -11.40
CA TRP A 72 17.00 -8.25 -11.18
C TRP A 72 15.72 -7.42 -11.13
N VAL A 73 14.74 -7.91 -10.36
CA VAL A 73 13.44 -7.22 -10.20
C VAL A 73 13.57 -6.02 -9.28
N SER A 74 12.91 -4.93 -9.64
CA SER A 74 12.82 -3.74 -8.79
C SER A 74 11.85 -3.96 -7.62
N GLU A 75 12.33 -3.93 -6.37
CA GLU A 75 11.46 -4.02 -5.19
C GLU A 75 10.48 -2.83 -5.11
N ILE A 76 10.95 -1.62 -5.44
CA ILE A 76 10.08 -0.43 -5.51
C ILE A 76 9.03 -0.58 -6.63
N GLY A 77 9.39 -1.20 -7.76
CA GLY A 77 8.48 -1.51 -8.84
C GLY A 77 7.38 -2.49 -8.39
N HIS A 78 7.73 -3.55 -7.67
CA HIS A 78 6.76 -4.49 -7.10
C HIS A 78 5.89 -3.85 -6.02
N LEU A 79 6.47 -3.00 -5.17
CA LEU A 79 5.73 -2.22 -4.18
C LEU A 79 4.68 -1.32 -4.84
N LEU A 80 5.05 -0.56 -5.87
CA LEU A 80 4.13 0.33 -6.59
C LEU A 80 2.99 -0.45 -7.27
N ARG A 81 3.29 -1.61 -7.83
CA ARG A 81 2.29 -2.50 -8.46
C ARG A 81 1.26 -2.97 -7.43
N VAL A 82 1.70 -3.54 -6.31
CA VAL A 82 0.76 -4.04 -5.29
C VAL A 82 -0.02 -2.91 -4.61
N CYS A 83 0.61 -1.74 -4.38
CA CYS A 83 -0.11 -0.56 -3.88
C CYS A 83 -1.19 -0.09 -4.85
N THR A 84 -0.92 -0.15 -6.16
CA THR A 84 -1.89 0.24 -7.19
C THR A 84 -3.07 -0.73 -7.24
N ILE A 85 -2.81 -2.04 -7.17
CA ILE A 85 -3.85 -3.07 -7.09
C ILE A 85 -4.73 -2.82 -5.86
N TYR A 86 -4.10 -2.64 -4.69
CA TYR A 86 -4.83 -2.43 -3.45
C TYR A 86 -5.67 -1.14 -3.45
N ALA A 87 -5.08 -0.02 -3.87
CA ALA A 87 -5.80 1.26 -3.95
C ALA A 87 -6.98 1.21 -4.95
N THR A 88 -6.87 0.42 -6.02
CA THR A 88 -7.96 0.24 -6.98
C THR A 88 -9.13 -0.50 -6.35
N LEU A 89 -8.87 -1.62 -5.66
CA LEU A 89 -9.90 -2.34 -4.92
C LEU A 89 -10.58 -1.44 -3.88
N GLU A 90 -9.80 -0.80 -3.01
CA GLU A 90 -10.32 0.09 -1.96
C GLU A 90 -11.10 1.29 -2.50
N GLY A 91 -10.66 1.84 -3.63
CA GLY A 91 -11.40 2.90 -4.33
C GLY A 91 -12.80 2.47 -4.76
N ILE A 92 -12.93 1.25 -5.30
CA ILE A 92 -14.21 0.69 -5.72
C ILE A 92 -15.09 0.37 -4.51
N LEU A 93 -14.54 -0.30 -3.49
CA LEU A 93 -15.29 -0.66 -2.28
C LEU A 93 -15.87 0.59 -1.60
N ARG A 94 -15.07 1.65 -1.43
CA ARG A 94 -15.56 2.92 -0.87
C ARG A 94 -16.61 3.61 -1.73
N GLY A 95 -16.48 3.54 -3.06
CA GLY A 95 -17.48 4.06 -3.98
C GLY A 95 -18.83 3.36 -3.84
N SER A 96 -18.81 2.04 -3.60
CA SER A 96 -19.99 1.21 -3.43
C SER A 96 -20.64 1.29 -2.04
N GLU A 97 -19.91 1.70 -0.99
CA GLU A 97 -20.53 1.94 0.33
C GLU A 97 -21.56 3.09 0.33
N ALA A 98 -21.49 4.00 -0.67
CA ALA A 98 -22.40 5.13 -0.82
C ALA A 98 -23.72 4.78 -1.56
N GLY A 99 -23.81 3.60 -2.18
CA GLY A 99 -24.99 3.12 -2.91
C GLY A 99 -25.14 1.61 -2.72
N THR A 100 -26.22 1.15 -2.10
CA THR A 100 -26.46 -0.29 -1.90
C THR A 100 -27.31 -0.87 -3.04
N GLY A 101 -27.01 -0.48 -4.28
CA GLY A 101 -27.75 -0.90 -5.46
C GLY A 101 -27.26 -2.24 -6.03
N PRO A 102 -28.07 -2.92 -6.87
CA PRO A 102 -27.61 -4.10 -7.63
C PRO A 102 -26.41 -3.81 -8.53
N ALA A 103 -26.30 -2.57 -9.03
CA ALA A 103 -25.16 -2.11 -9.83
C ALA A 103 -23.85 -2.09 -9.03
N ASP A 104 -23.92 -1.70 -7.75
CA ASP A 104 -22.76 -1.66 -6.86
C ASP A 104 -22.25 -3.07 -6.56
N ARG A 105 -23.16 -4.04 -6.35
CA ARG A 105 -22.79 -5.45 -6.17
C ARG A 105 -22.07 -6.02 -7.39
N ALA A 106 -22.55 -5.74 -8.60
CA ALA A 106 -21.90 -6.18 -9.83
C ALA A 106 -20.50 -5.53 -10.00
N ALA A 107 -20.37 -4.26 -9.64
CA ALA A 107 -19.07 -3.57 -9.64
C ALA A 107 -18.08 -4.20 -8.64
N ILE A 108 -18.52 -4.52 -7.43
CA ILE A 108 -17.69 -5.21 -6.42
C ILE A 108 -17.28 -6.60 -6.92
N GLU A 109 -18.19 -7.35 -7.55
CA GLU A 109 -17.89 -8.68 -8.10
C GLU A 109 -16.79 -8.64 -9.17
N VAL A 110 -16.90 -7.71 -10.13
CA VAL A 110 -15.86 -7.47 -11.14
C VAL A 110 -14.54 -7.06 -10.47
N ALA A 111 -14.57 -6.13 -9.51
CA ALA A 111 -13.38 -5.67 -8.81
C ALA A 111 -12.67 -6.79 -8.05
N VAL A 112 -13.42 -7.68 -7.40
CA VAL A 112 -12.89 -8.86 -6.71
C VAL A 112 -12.19 -9.78 -7.70
N GLN A 113 -12.83 -10.12 -8.82
CA GLN A 113 -12.25 -10.99 -9.85
C GLN A 113 -10.97 -10.40 -10.46
N ASP A 114 -11.00 -9.11 -10.83
CA ASP A 114 -9.86 -8.41 -11.42
C ASP A 114 -8.69 -8.32 -10.42
N THR A 115 -8.99 -8.05 -9.15
CA THR A 115 -7.98 -7.98 -8.09
C THR A 115 -7.32 -9.33 -7.84
N GLU A 116 -8.09 -10.42 -7.82
CA GLU A 116 -7.55 -11.78 -7.69
C GLU A 116 -6.57 -12.12 -8.80
N GLN A 117 -6.96 -11.84 -10.05
CA GLN A 117 -6.13 -12.08 -11.21
C GLN A 117 -4.85 -11.23 -11.17
N ALA A 118 -4.97 -9.95 -10.78
CA ALA A 118 -3.85 -9.04 -10.67
C ALA A 118 -2.87 -9.46 -9.56
N LEU A 119 -3.35 -9.87 -8.39
CA LEU A 119 -2.52 -10.37 -7.29
C LEU A 119 -1.80 -11.66 -7.66
N SER A 120 -2.51 -12.63 -8.26
CA SER A 120 -1.90 -13.88 -8.75
C SER A 120 -0.80 -13.60 -9.78
N THR A 121 -1.05 -12.66 -10.70
CA THR A 121 -0.05 -12.25 -11.70
C THR A 121 1.16 -11.56 -11.06
N TRP A 122 0.93 -10.71 -10.04
CA TRP A 122 2.00 -10.06 -9.27
C TRP A 122 2.85 -11.08 -8.50
N GLU A 123 2.23 -12.01 -7.77
CA GLU A 123 2.95 -13.05 -7.02
C GLU A 123 3.80 -13.93 -7.95
N ALA A 124 3.24 -14.33 -9.10
CA ALA A 124 3.95 -15.13 -10.10
C ALA A 124 5.12 -14.39 -10.78
N SER A 125 5.19 -13.06 -10.63
CA SER A 125 6.27 -12.24 -11.19
C SER A 125 7.43 -12.00 -10.24
N LEU A 126 7.28 -12.31 -8.95
CA LEU A 126 8.33 -12.15 -7.95
C LEU A 126 9.49 -13.12 -8.18
N ALA A 127 10.72 -12.61 -8.08
CA ALA A 127 11.92 -13.46 -8.01
C ALA A 127 12.04 -14.13 -6.63
N ASP A 128 12.79 -15.23 -6.54
CA ASP A 128 12.82 -16.05 -5.33
C ASP A 128 13.29 -15.30 -4.07
N HIS A 129 14.21 -14.35 -4.21
CA HIS A 129 14.73 -13.53 -3.10
C HIS A 129 13.77 -12.41 -2.63
N VAL A 130 12.70 -12.13 -3.38
CA VAL A 130 11.65 -11.15 -3.02
C VAL A 130 10.29 -11.79 -2.72
N LYS A 131 10.12 -13.09 -2.95
CA LYS A 131 8.94 -13.84 -2.47
C LYS A 131 8.89 -13.81 -0.95
N PHE A 132 7.71 -14.02 -0.37
CA PHE A 132 7.59 -14.13 1.08
C PHE A 132 7.81 -15.59 1.50
N THR A 133 9.02 -15.89 1.97
CA THR A 133 9.42 -17.17 2.56
C THR A 133 10.25 -16.92 3.81
N ASP A 134 10.47 -17.93 4.65
CA ASP A 134 11.29 -17.76 5.85
C ASP A 134 12.74 -17.39 5.48
N GLU A 135 13.28 -17.98 4.41
CA GLU A 135 14.66 -17.71 3.96
C GLU A 135 14.83 -16.28 3.46
N SER A 136 13.90 -15.82 2.61
CA SER A 136 13.91 -14.45 2.09
C SER A 136 13.64 -13.43 3.21
N LEU A 137 12.75 -13.75 4.16
CA LEU A 137 12.51 -12.91 5.33
C LEU A 137 13.78 -12.70 6.14
N GLN A 138 14.53 -13.76 6.45
CA GLN A 138 15.79 -13.66 7.20
C GLN A 138 16.85 -12.85 6.43
N LEU A 139 16.97 -13.09 5.12
CA LEU A 139 17.87 -12.30 4.26
C LEU A 139 17.53 -10.81 4.33
N GLN A 140 16.25 -10.46 4.17
CA GLN A 140 15.78 -9.08 4.14
C GLN A 140 15.89 -8.41 5.53
N LEU A 141 15.70 -9.15 6.61
CA LEU A 141 15.97 -8.67 7.97
C LEU A 141 17.44 -8.28 8.12
N SER A 142 18.38 -9.13 7.69
CA SER A 142 19.82 -8.82 7.77
C SER A 142 20.20 -7.56 6.98
N MET A 143 19.60 -7.36 5.80
CA MET A 143 19.81 -6.15 5.00
C MET A 143 19.19 -4.91 5.66
N PHE A 144 17.99 -5.06 6.24
CA PHE A 144 17.33 -4.00 6.99
C PHE A 144 18.11 -3.62 8.25
N GLU A 145 18.77 -4.59 8.88
CA GLU A 145 19.54 -4.37 10.10
C GLU A 145 20.70 -3.41 9.88
N THR A 146 21.34 -3.53 8.71
CA THR A 146 22.45 -2.67 8.29
C THR A 146 22.00 -1.33 7.70
N SER A 147 20.70 -1.18 7.40
CA SER A 147 20.14 0.00 6.71
C SER A 147 20.92 0.35 5.43
N SER A 148 21.45 -0.67 4.75
CA SER A 148 22.35 -0.52 3.61
C SER A 148 21.63 -0.19 2.31
N ASN A 149 20.32 -0.49 2.24
CA ASN A 149 19.46 -0.11 1.13
C ASN A 149 17.97 0.01 1.54
N ALA A 150 17.15 0.69 0.73
CA ALA A 150 15.69 0.67 0.86
C ALA A 150 15.02 -0.54 0.20
N GLY A 151 15.77 -1.47 -0.40
CA GLY A 151 15.23 -2.71 -0.97
C GLY A 151 14.53 -3.55 0.09
N ALA A 152 15.18 -3.74 1.25
CA ALA A 152 14.57 -4.43 2.39
C ALA A 152 13.33 -3.72 2.93
N TRP A 153 13.33 -2.39 2.94
CA TRP A 153 12.14 -1.62 3.32
C TRP A 153 10.99 -1.84 2.33
N CYS A 154 11.27 -1.81 1.03
CA CYS A 154 10.28 -2.09 -0.01
C CYS A 154 9.75 -3.53 0.10
N TYR A 155 10.61 -4.50 0.44
CA TYR A 155 10.23 -5.89 0.69
C TYR A 155 9.18 -6.02 1.78
N PHE A 156 9.45 -5.48 2.98
CA PHE A 156 8.48 -5.58 4.07
C PHE A 156 7.17 -4.87 3.70
N LEU A 157 7.27 -3.67 3.11
CA LEU A 157 6.08 -2.92 2.80
C LEU A 157 5.24 -3.58 1.72
N MET A 158 5.84 -4.13 0.65
CA MET A 158 5.06 -4.76 -0.41
C MET A 158 4.28 -5.98 0.11
N HIS A 159 4.85 -6.74 1.04
CA HIS A 159 4.18 -7.90 1.64
C HIS A 159 3.11 -7.50 2.66
N ILE A 160 3.30 -6.38 3.38
CA ILE A 160 2.23 -5.78 4.20
C ILE A 160 1.07 -5.32 3.30
N MET A 161 1.35 -4.58 2.22
CA MET A 161 0.32 -4.09 1.30
C MET A 161 -0.41 -5.23 0.60
N HIS A 162 0.32 -6.28 0.21
CA HIS A 162 -0.27 -7.49 -0.36
C HIS A 162 -1.22 -8.17 0.63
N ALA A 163 -0.77 -8.42 1.87
CA ALA A 163 -1.61 -9.01 2.89
C ALA A 163 -2.84 -8.15 3.22
N SER A 164 -2.66 -6.83 3.28
CA SER A 164 -3.76 -5.86 3.49
C SER A 164 -4.82 -5.99 2.40
N CYS A 165 -4.38 -6.05 1.13
CA CYS A 165 -5.27 -6.26 -0.01
C CYS A 165 -6.04 -7.58 0.08
N LEU A 166 -5.38 -8.67 0.51
CA LEU A 166 -6.05 -9.97 0.71
C LEU A 166 -7.12 -9.94 1.80
N LEU A 167 -6.93 -9.15 2.87
CA LEU A 167 -7.94 -8.97 3.91
C LEU A 167 -9.17 -8.25 3.34
N SER A 168 -8.96 -7.13 2.66
CA SER A 168 -10.04 -6.35 2.03
C SER A 168 -10.77 -7.13 0.93
N LEU A 169 -10.04 -7.94 0.15
CA LEU A 169 -10.59 -8.84 -0.85
C LEU A 169 -11.48 -9.92 -0.23
N SER A 170 -11.04 -10.51 0.90
CA SER A 170 -11.83 -11.52 1.61
C SER A 170 -13.13 -10.94 2.16
N ASP A 171 -13.09 -9.73 2.71
CA ASP A 171 -14.29 -9.04 3.21
C ASP A 171 -15.26 -8.73 2.06
N ALA A 172 -14.76 -8.22 0.93
CA ALA A 172 -15.55 -7.96 -0.27
C ALA A 172 -16.24 -9.23 -0.80
N ARG A 173 -15.53 -10.37 -0.83
CA ARG A 173 -16.12 -11.67 -1.18
C ARG A 173 -17.26 -12.07 -0.23
N SER A 174 -17.08 -11.87 1.07
CA SER A 174 -18.12 -12.17 2.06
C SER A 174 -19.37 -11.31 1.86
N GLN A 175 -19.23 -10.04 1.43
CA GLN A 175 -20.36 -9.18 1.08
C GLN A 175 -21.14 -9.69 -0.14
N ILE A 176 -20.45 -10.26 -1.14
CA ILE A 176 -21.10 -10.83 -2.33
C ILE A 176 -21.81 -12.16 -2.01
N GLN A 177 -21.30 -12.97 -1.08
CA GLN A 177 -21.80 -14.32 -0.85
C GLN A 177 -23.01 -14.42 0.10
N VAL A 178 -23.24 -13.43 0.98
CA VAL A 178 -24.27 -13.52 2.04
C VAL A 178 -25.54 -12.76 1.67
N PRO A 179 -26.74 -13.40 1.65
CA PRO A 179 -28.01 -12.68 1.71
C PRO A 179 -28.21 -12.06 3.12
N PRO A 180 -28.76 -10.83 3.23
CA PRO A 180 -28.82 -10.07 4.50
C PRO A 180 -29.65 -10.69 5.64
N SER A 181 -30.26 -11.86 5.47
CA SER A 181 -31.23 -12.45 6.41
C SER A 181 -30.74 -13.64 7.24
N SER A 182 -29.46 -14.04 7.16
CA SER A 182 -28.97 -15.22 7.87
C SER A 182 -27.53 -15.05 8.38
N GLN A 183 -27.33 -14.28 9.45
CA GLN A 183 -26.09 -14.30 10.22
C GLN A 183 -26.31 -14.97 11.58
N PRO A 184 -25.67 -16.11 11.86
CA PRO A 184 -25.15 -16.41 13.18
C PRO A 184 -23.80 -15.70 13.36
N SER A 185 -23.62 -15.06 14.51
CA SER A 185 -22.51 -14.18 14.91
C SER A 185 -21.16 -14.89 15.12
N GLY A 186 -20.68 -15.65 14.12
CA GLY A 186 -19.41 -16.35 14.17
C GLY A 186 -18.92 -16.72 12.78
N ALA A 187 -18.51 -15.72 11.99
CA ALA A 187 -18.00 -15.93 10.64
C ALA A 187 -16.69 -16.76 10.68
N SER A 188 -16.74 -17.94 10.08
CA SER A 188 -15.55 -18.75 9.78
C SER A 188 -14.57 -17.89 8.98
N THR A 189 -13.49 -17.45 9.63
CA THR A 189 -12.46 -16.63 8.99
C THR A 189 -11.81 -17.47 7.89
N SER A 190 -11.90 -17.02 6.63
CA SER A 190 -11.28 -17.72 5.50
C SER A 190 -9.80 -18.00 5.79
N LYS A 191 -9.29 -19.18 5.43
CA LYS A 191 -7.86 -19.54 5.62
C LYS A 191 -6.92 -18.48 5.05
N THR A 192 -7.29 -17.87 3.93
CA THR A 192 -6.54 -16.78 3.29
C THR A 192 -6.51 -15.52 4.17
N HIS A 193 -7.63 -15.19 4.81
CA HIS A 193 -7.73 -14.03 5.71
C HIS A 193 -6.85 -14.21 6.94
N GLN A 194 -6.85 -15.41 7.52
CA GLN A 194 -5.98 -15.73 8.66
C GLN A 194 -4.49 -15.70 8.26
N ALA A 195 -4.12 -16.31 7.13
CA ALA A 195 -2.74 -16.28 6.64
C ALA A 195 -2.24 -14.86 6.34
N ALA A 196 -3.11 -13.98 5.84
CA ALA A 196 -2.76 -12.58 5.60
C ALA A 196 -2.48 -11.83 6.92
N ARG A 197 -3.31 -12.04 7.96
CA ARG A 197 -3.04 -11.49 9.31
C ARG A 197 -1.72 -12.00 9.87
N GLU A 198 -1.49 -13.32 9.81
CA GLU A 198 -0.27 -13.94 10.30
C GLU A 198 0.98 -13.41 9.59
N ARG A 199 0.90 -13.15 8.28
CA ARG A 199 1.99 -12.53 7.52
C ARG A 199 2.33 -11.13 8.05
N ILE A 200 1.34 -10.26 8.26
CA ILE A 200 1.57 -8.91 8.80
C ILE A 200 2.15 -8.99 10.21
N MET A 201 1.58 -9.83 11.07
CA MET A 201 2.04 -10.06 12.44
C MET A 201 3.49 -10.57 12.47
N SER A 202 3.82 -11.53 11.59
CA SER A 202 5.17 -12.08 11.44
C SER A 202 6.17 -10.98 11.07
N ILE A 203 5.86 -10.17 10.06
CA ILE A 203 6.73 -9.05 9.64
C ILE A 203 7.01 -8.08 10.79
N VAL A 204 5.97 -7.59 11.47
CA VAL A 204 6.15 -6.60 12.55
C VAL A 204 6.90 -7.21 13.74
N THR A 205 6.60 -8.47 14.07
CA THR A 205 7.31 -9.19 15.15
C THR A 205 8.80 -9.35 14.82
N SER A 206 9.12 -9.73 13.58
CA SER A 206 10.51 -9.88 13.13
C SER A 206 11.28 -8.56 13.11
N LEU A 207 10.64 -7.45 12.75
CA LEU A 207 11.25 -6.12 12.82
C LEU A 207 11.49 -5.63 14.25
N GLY A 208 10.72 -6.15 15.21
CA GLY A 208 10.83 -5.82 16.63
C GLY A 208 10.75 -4.31 16.88
N SER A 209 11.64 -3.82 17.74
CA SER A 209 11.68 -2.41 18.14
C SER A 209 11.98 -1.43 17.01
N ARG A 210 12.47 -1.91 15.85
CA ARG A 210 12.73 -1.04 14.69
C ARG A 210 11.45 -0.65 13.96
N ALA A 211 10.39 -1.47 14.06
CA ALA A 211 9.12 -1.21 13.37
C ALA A 211 8.57 0.17 13.74
N LYS A 212 8.62 0.57 15.02
CA LYS A 212 8.08 1.85 15.50
C LYS A 212 8.75 3.08 14.89
N ASN A 213 9.97 2.96 14.37
CA ASN A 213 10.69 4.07 13.73
C ASN A 213 10.33 4.22 12.25
N ASN A 214 9.38 3.43 11.74
CA ASN A 214 9.15 3.28 10.32
C ASN A 214 7.65 3.30 9.96
N LEU A 215 7.34 3.80 8.77
CA LEU A 215 6.01 3.73 8.15
C LEU A 215 5.46 2.28 8.06
N LEU A 216 6.33 1.27 8.07
CA LEU A 216 5.94 -0.14 8.11
C LEU A 216 4.97 -0.45 9.26
N LEU A 217 5.14 0.19 10.43
CA LEU A 217 4.26 -0.09 11.56
C LEU A 217 2.85 0.45 11.33
N VAL A 218 2.68 1.69 10.85
CA VAL A 218 1.34 2.20 10.53
C VAL A 218 0.71 1.43 9.37
N ALA A 219 1.50 1.07 8.36
CA ALA A 219 1.05 0.27 7.23
C ALA A 219 0.52 -1.11 7.67
N ALA A 220 1.08 -1.68 8.74
CA ALA A 220 0.63 -2.93 9.33
C ALA A 220 -0.56 -2.75 10.29
N LEU A 221 -0.51 -1.75 11.17
CA LEU A 221 -1.57 -1.56 12.17
C LEU A 221 -2.89 -1.19 11.51
N VAL A 222 -2.88 -0.35 10.47
CA VAL A 222 -4.12 0.09 9.82
C VAL A 222 -5.04 -1.05 9.35
N PRO A 223 -4.57 -1.98 8.51
CA PRO A 223 -5.39 -3.12 8.09
C PRO A 223 -5.73 -4.04 9.27
N LEU A 224 -4.83 -4.23 10.25
CA LEU A 224 -5.13 -5.08 11.40
C LEU A 224 -6.29 -4.52 12.26
N TYR A 225 -6.35 -3.20 12.45
CA TYR A 225 -7.50 -2.54 13.09
C TYR A 225 -8.76 -2.66 12.23
N LYS A 226 -8.67 -2.29 10.95
CA LYS A 226 -9.79 -2.34 9.99
C LYS A 226 -10.44 -3.71 9.96
N HIS A 227 -9.63 -4.76 10.00
CA HIS A 227 -10.06 -6.15 9.91
C HIS A 227 -10.15 -6.84 11.28
N GLY A 228 -10.49 -6.12 12.35
CA GLY A 228 -10.99 -6.71 13.60
C GLY A 228 -9.95 -7.31 14.55
N LEU A 229 -8.69 -6.89 14.49
CA LEU A 229 -7.66 -7.26 15.48
C LEU A 229 -7.32 -6.12 16.46
N GLY A 230 -8.06 -5.02 16.49
CA GLY A 230 -7.77 -3.88 17.36
C GLY A 230 -7.63 -4.21 18.85
N ASP A 231 -8.33 -5.23 19.33
CA ASP A 231 -8.30 -5.70 20.73
C ASP A 231 -7.18 -6.71 21.03
N HIS A 232 -6.40 -7.12 20.01
CA HIS A 232 -5.31 -8.07 20.20
C HIS A 232 -4.21 -7.47 21.09
N PRO A 233 -3.76 -8.15 22.17
CA PRO A 233 -2.81 -7.57 23.14
C PRO A 233 -1.53 -7.03 22.51
N GLN A 234 -0.97 -7.76 21.54
CA GLN A 234 0.23 -7.34 20.83
C GLN A 234 0.02 -6.07 20.01
N ILE A 235 -1.18 -5.88 19.44
CA ILE A 235 -1.52 -4.69 18.66
C ILE A 235 -1.66 -3.49 19.58
N ALA A 236 -2.28 -3.65 20.74
CA ALA A 236 -2.34 -2.59 21.75
C ALA A 236 -0.93 -2.12 22.18
N ILE A 237 0.02 -3.04 22.35
CA ILE A 237 1.42 -2.71 22.66
C ILE A 237 2.05 -1.91 21.52
N TRP A 238 1.97 -2.42 20.29
CA TRP A 238 2.55 -1.73 19.13
C TRP A 238 1.91 -0.38 18.84
N THR A 239 0.60 -0.24 19.04
CA THR A 239 -0.10 1.04 18.94
C THR A 239 0.46 2.03 19.94
N LYS A 240 0.65 1.61 21.20
CA LYS A 240 1.26 2.49 22.21
C LYS A 240 2.69 2.89 21.82
N GLU A 241 3.51 1.94 21.36
CA GLU A 241 4.87 2.25 20.91
C GLU A 241 4.90 3.22 19.73
N PHE A 242 3.93 3.11 18.82
CA PHE A 242 3.75 4.05 17.72
C PHE A 242 3.35 5.43 18.24
N GLU A 243 2.36 5.51 19.12
CA GLU A 243 1.88 6.77 19.70
C GLU A 243 2.97 7.49 20.49
N ASP A 244 3.75 6.75 21.27
CA ASP A 244 4.88 7.28 22.04
C ASP A 244 5.99 7.82 21.12
N MET A 245 6.21 7.20 19.94
CA MET A 245 7.23 7.60 18.98
C MET A 245 6.82 8.77 18.09
N TRP A 246 5.59 8.75 17.55
CA TRP A 246 5.11 9.70 16.54
C TRP A 246 4.20 10.79 17.09
N GLY A 247 3.80 10.71 18.36
CA GLY A 247 2.93 11.69 19.01
C GLY A 247 1.52 11.77 18.42
N THR A 248 1.13 10.78 17.60
CA THR A 248 -0.15 10.77 16.87
C THR A 248 -0.96 9.55 17.27
N LYS A 249 -2.20 9.76 17.69
CA LYS A 249 -3.12 8.67 18.06
C LYS A 249 -3.60 7.93 16.82
N LEU A 250 -3.37 6.62 16.79
CA LEU A 250 -3.72 5.80 15.64
C LEU A 250 -5.24 5.78 15.33
N PRO A 251 -6.15 5.78 16.34
CA PRO A 251 -7.59 5.91 16.10
C PRO A 251 -8.02 7.16 15.33
N MET A 252 -7.21 8.23 15.35
CA MET A 252 -7.50 9.43 14.55
C MET A 252 -7.32 9.19 13.06
N LEU A 253 -6.47 8.24 12.65
CA LEU A 253 -6.27 7.90 11.25
C LEU A 253 -7.47 7.12 10.69
N PHE A 254 -8.07 6.24 11.50
CA PHE A 254 -9.24 5.42 11.12
C PHE A 254 -10.55 6.21 11.00
N ASN A 255 -10.72 7.25 11.83
CA ASN A 255 -11.97 8.00 11.92
C ASN A 255 -12.05 9.19 10.94
N THR A 256 -11.08 9.38 10.05
CA THR A 256 -11.03 10.56 9.16
C THR A 256 -12.06 10.54 8.02
N SER A 257 -12.77 9.42 7.80
CA SER A 257 -13.89 9.44 6.86
C SER A 257 -15.12 10.07 7.51
N ARG A 258 -15.33 11.37 7.24
CA ARG A 258 -16.68 11.97 7.14
C ARG A 258 -16.78 13.38 6.52
N SER A 259 -15.69 14.04 6.17
CA SER A 259 -15.78 15.24 5.33
C SER A 259 -14.46 15.58 4.67
N PRO A 260 -14.39 15.77 3.34
CA PRO A 260 -13.26 16.47 2.76
C PRO A 260 -13.17 17.86 3.42
N PRO A 261 -11.96 18.37 3.70
CA PRO A 261 -11.81 19.76 4.10
C PRO A 261 -12.49 20.62 3.04
N GLN A 262 -13.57 21.31 3.42
CA GLN A 262 -14.23 22.21 2.49
C GLN A 262 -13.17 23.21 2.00
N PRO A 263 -13.10 23.48 0.68
CA PRO A 263 -12.23 24.53 0.19
C PRO A 263 -12.63 25.81 0.94
N GLN A 264 -11.71 26.32 1.77
CA GLN A 264 -11.89 27.61 2.42
C GLN A 264 -12.21 28.61 1.32
N ARG A 265 -13.48 29.03 1.25
CA ARG A 265 -13.89 30.14 0.40
C ARG A 265 -13.01 31.30 0.84
N ARG A 266 -12.07 31.71 -0.02
CA ARG A 266 -11.35 32.96 0.17
C ARG A 266 -12.40 34.03 0.45
N PRO A 267 -12.30 34.81 1.54
CA PRO A 267 -13.20 35.92 1.73
C PRO A 267 -13.09 36.83 0.50
N SER A 268 -14.21 36.94 -0.21
CA SER A 268 -14.39 37.93 -1.25
C SER A 268 -14.34 39.31 -0.59
N SER A 269 -13.69 40.25 -1.28
CA SER A 269 -13.47 41.66 -0.91
C SER A 269 -12.36 41.96 0.10
N PHE A 270 -11.13 42.06 -0.40
CA PHE A 270 -10.25 43.16 0.02
C PHE A 270 -10.56 44.34 -0.90
N THR A 271 -11.38 45.27 -0.43
CA THR A 271 -11.53 46.58 -1.05
C THR A 271 -10.27 47.36 -0.70
N VAL A 272 -9.39 47.58 -1.69
CA VAL A 272 -8.23 48.46 -1.54
C VAL A 272 -8.75 49.90 -1.50
N PRO A 273 -8.48 50.70 -0.45
CA PRO A 273 -8.78 52.12 -0.48
C PRO A 273 -7.83 52.79 -1.49
N ALA A 274 -8.40 53.47 -2.47
CA ALA A 274 -7.64 54.34 -3.36
C ALA A 274 -7.06 55.50 -2.54
N PHE A 275 -5.74 55.68 -2.63
CA PHE A 275 -5.08 56.96 -2.40
C PHE A 275 -4.75 57.57 -3.76
#